data_AF-A0A8J6UQ23-F1
#
_entry.id   AF-A0A8J6UQ23-F1
#
_cell.length_a   1.000
_cell.length_b   1.000
_cell.length_c   1.000
_cell.angle_alpha   90.00
_cell.angle_beta   90.00
_cell.angle_gamma   90.00
#
_symmetry.space_group_name_H-M   'P 1'
#
loop_
_entity.id
_entity.type
_entity.pdbx_description
1 polymer ?
#
loop_
_entity_poly.entity_id
_entity_poly.type
_entity_poly.pdbx_seq_one_letter_code
_entity_poly.pdbx_strand_id
1 'polypeptide(L)' 'MGLALDELQVSRQVHTINDINLLIEESVLPFTQDRQINYIDNEYGQGFSIGAASGASC' A
#
# COMPACT_ATOMS: atom_id res chain seq x y z
N MET A 1 -5.20 2.38 8.61
CA MET A 1 -3.95 1.95 7.93
C MET A 1 -3.31 3.18 7.33
N GLY A 2 -2.00 3.35 7.44
CA GLY A 2 -1.26 4.49 6.90
C GLY A 2 0.05 4.02 6.25
N LEU A 3 0.64 4.86 5.42
CA LEU A 3 1.90 4.58 4.74
C LEU A 3 3.02 5.40 5.38
N ALA A 4 4.17 4.78 5.59
CA ALA A 4 5.38 5.42 6.09
C ALA A 4 6.61 4.76 5.45
N LEU A 5 7.72 5.49 5.43
CA LEU A 5 9.01 4.91 5.09
C LEU A 5 9.56 4.19 6.32
N ASP A 6 10.07 2.98 6.12
CA ASP A 6 10.70 2.18 7.17
C ASP A 6 11.96 1.51 6.62
N GLU A 7 12.86 1.12 7.52
CA GLU A 7 14.08 0.41 7.18
C GLU A 7 13.78 -1.04 6.76
N LEU A 8 14.51 -1.53 5.75
CA LEU A 8 14.44 -2.91 5.31
C LEU A 8 14.98 -3.83 6.42
N GLN A 9 14.09 -4.59 7.06
CA GLN A 9 14.47 -5.60 8.03
C GLN A 9 14.44 -6.99 7.38
N VAL A 10 15.54 -7.73 7.52
CA VAL A 10 15.77 -9.06 6.91
C VAL A 10 14.72 -10.09 7.34
N SER A 11 14.07 -9.88 8.48
CA SER A 11 13.05 -10.78 9.04
C SER A 11 11.62 -10.48 8.58
N ARG A 12 11.37 -9.37 7.88
CA ARG A 12 10.02 -8.98 7.46
C ARG A 12 9.77 -9.43 6.02
N GLN A 13 8.55 -9.84 5.75
CA GLN A 13 8.13 -10.18 4.40
C GLN A 13 8.14 -8.90 3.54
N VAL A 14 8.92 -8.92 2.46
CA VAL A 14 9.05 -7.81 1.51
C VAL A 14 8.36 -8.22 0.21
N HIS A 15 7.50 -7.35 -0.28
CA HIS A 15 6.87 -7.50 -1.59
C HIS A 15 7.44 -6.43 -2.53
N THR A 16 8.10 -6.84 -3.61
CA THR A 16 8.63 -5.91 -4.61
C THR A 16 7.64 -5.76 -5.76
N ILE A 17 7.18 -4.54 -6.02
CA ILE A 17 6.26 -4.20 -7.12
C ILE A 17 6.83 -2.98 -7.85
N ASN A 18 7.06 -3.09 -9.16
CA ASN A 18 7.64 -2.00 -9.97
C ASN A 18 8.90 -1.39 -9.33
N ASP A 19 9.79 -2.25 -8.83
CA ASP A 19 11.04 -1.90 -8.11
C ASP A 19 10.84 -1.16 -6.77
N ILE A 20 9.60 -1.05 -6.28
CA ILE A 20 9.27 -0.49 -4.97
C ILE A 20 9.12 -1.65 -3.97
N ASN A 21 9.87 -1.59 -2.88
CA ASN A 21 9.75 -2.54 -1.78
C ASN A 21 8.64 -2.10 -0.83
N LEU A 22 7.63 -2.95 -0.71
CA LEU A 22 6.52 -2.79 0.23
C LEU A 22 6.74 -3.71 1.44
N LEU A 23 6.74 -3.10 2.62
CA LEU A 23 6.74 -3.80 3.89
C LEU A 23 5.31 -3.78 4.43
N ILE A 24 4.77 -4.96 4.72
CA ILE A 24 3.43 -5.13 5.26
C ILE A 24 3.54 -5.93 6.55
N GLU A 25 2.94 -5.45 7.63
CA GLU A 25 2.91 -6.21 8.88
C GLU A 25 2.04 -7.46 8.72
N GLU A 26 2.50 -8.58 9.27
CA GLU A 26 1.78 -9.87 9.19
C GLU A 26 0.38 -9.78 9.80
N SER A 27 0.23 -8.96 10.84
CA SER A 27 -1.05 -8.67 11.52
C SER A 27 -2.10 -8.05 10.58
N VAL A 28 -1.67 -7.30 9.54
CA VAL A 28 -2.57 -6.62 8.62
C VAL A 28 -2.72 -7.33 7.28
N LEU A 29 -1.86 -8.30 6.97
CA LEU A 29 -1.87 -9.06 5.71
C LEU A 29 -3.26 -9.56 5.30
N PRO A 30 -4.10 -10.14 6.20
CA PRO A 30 -5.44 -10.62 5.83
C PRO A 30 -6.38 -9.51 5.36
N PHE A 31 -6.15 -8.26 5.75
CA PHE A 31 -6.97 -7.11 5.38
C PHE A 31 -6.46 -6.38 4.13
N THR A 32 -5.28 -6.75 3.63
CA THR A 32 -4.66 -6.20 2.41
C THR A 32 -5.09 -6.92 1.15
N GLN A 33 -5.78 -8.06 1.27
CA GLN A 33 -6.31 -8.80 0.14
C GLN A 33 -7.28 -7.89 -0.66
N ASP A 34 -7.11 -7.87 -1.99
CA ASP A 34 -7.86 -7.03 -2.93
C ASP A 34 -7.75 -5.50 -2.70
N ARG A 35 -6.67 -5.07 -2.05
CA ARG A 35 -6.33 -3.64 -1.91
C ARG A 35 -5.32 -3.20 -2.96
N GLN A 36 -5.44 -1.95 -3.39
CA GLN A 36 -4.53 -1.31 -4.32
C GLN A 36 -3.97 -0.02 -3.70
N ILE A 37 -2.68 0.22 -3.94
CA ILE A 37 -2.03 1.49 -3.62
C ILE A 37 -2.03 2.34 -4.89
N ASN A 38 -2.62 3.53 -4.82
CA ASN A 38 -2.68 4.49 -5.92
C ASN A 38 -1.91 5.75 -5.55
N TYR A 39 -1.24 6.34 -6.53
CA TYR A 39 -0.71 7.70 -6.42
C TYR A 39 -1.70 8.67 -7.09
N ILE A 40 -2.15 9.65 -6.31
CA ILE A 40 -3.04 10.72 -6.77
C ILE A 40 -2.20 11.97 -6.92
N ASP A 41 -2.31 12.63 -8.06
CA ASP A 41 -1.71 13.93 -8.36
C ASP A 41 -2.73 14.74 -9.17
N ASN A 42 -3.36 15.72 -8.53
CA ASN A 42 -4.37 16.58 -9.14
C ASN A 42 -4.37 17.99 -8.51
N GLU A 43 -5.28 18.85 -8.97
CA GLU A 43 -5.39 20.25 -8.53
C GLU A 43 -5.66 20.44 -7.02
N TYR A 44 -6.12 19.39 -6.33
CA TYR A 44 -6.41 19.40 -4.90
C TYR A 44 -5.26 18.86 -4.04
N GLY A 45 -4.22 18.30 -4.67
CA GLY A 45 -3.01 17.85 -3.99
C GLY A 45 -2.45 16.54 -4.54
N GLN A 46 -1.42 16.07 -3.85
CA GLN A 46 -0.68 14.87 -4.21
C GLN A 46 -0.52 13.93 -3.02
N GLY A 47 -0.54 12.62 -3.25
CA GLY A 47 -0.30 11.63 -2.21
C GLY A 47 -0.66 10.20 -2.58
N PHE A 48 -0.34 9.27 -1.69
CA PHE A 48 -0.71 7.87 -1.83
C PHE A 48 -2.04 7.59 -1.15
N SER A 49 -2.86 6.73 -1.77
CA SER A 49 -4.10 6.21 -1.19
C SER A 49 -4.10 4.69 -1.23
N ILE A 50 -4.78 4.08 -0.24
CA ILE A 50 -5.03 2.64 -0.21
C ILE A 50 -6.53 2.44 -0.39
N GLY A 51 -6.93 1.81 -1.49
CA GLY A 51 -8.32 1.59 -1.87
C GLY A 51 -8.63 0.12 -2.18
N ALA A 52 -9.89 -0.18 -2.48
CA ALA A 52 -10.25 -1.48 -3.07
C ALA A 52 -9.78 -1.54 -4.55
N ALA A 53 -9.34 -2.72 -5.00
CA ALA A 53 -8.83 -2.93 -6.37
C ALA A 53 -9.93 -2.82 -7.46
N SER A 54 -11.19 -3.07 -7.10
CA SER A 54 -12.34 -2.82 -7.97
C SER A 54 -13.42 -2.08 -7.20
N GLY A 55 -14.09 -1.14 -7.88
CA GLY A 55 -15.08 -0.24 -7.30
C GLY A 55 -16.09 -0.98 -6.42
N ALA A 56 -16.01 -0.74 -5.11
CA ALA A 56 -17.21 -0.72 -4.31
C ALA A 56 -17.97 0.55 -4.71
N SER A 57 -18.67 0.48 -5.84
CA SER A 57 -19.80 1.38 -6.09
C SER A 57 -20.75 1.19 -4.92
N CYS A 58 -20.88 2.22 -4.09
CA CYS A 58 -22.03 2.34 -3.20
C CYS A 58 -23.31 2.41 -4.03
#